data_AF-A0A3T0N979-F1
#
_entry.id   AF-A0A3T0N979-F1
#
_cell.length_a   1.000
_cell.length_b   1.000
_cell.length_c   1.000
_cell.angle_alpha   90.00
_cell.angle_beta   90.00
_cell.angle_gamma   90.00
#
_symmetry.space_group_name_H-M   'P 1'
#
loop_
_entity.id
_entity.type
_entity.pdbx_description
1 polymer ?
#
loop_
_entity_poly.entity_id
_entity_poly.type
_entity_poly.pdbx_seq_one_letter_code
_entity_poly.pdbx_strand_id
1 'polypeptide(L)'
;MPSIPHASGTSWAGAPLSRLSRAWSAPCNGTWTTRPGGAPCRPATGWDSVWELAGDDDGQASNHRTSNHTAPCARRAPAVLTAHLPSGYVLAYGIGRGIPLLIPAALIGAVLPDLDMIWFHLVDQRAFHHHRYWVHIPLFWAIVAAVILPGLALFARRYLATGGIFIAAIFLHLVLDSIGGGIMWAAPFNDHLYALVTVPPTQAHWILSFVLHWTFLFEVAVWIAAVLLWRKRRQI
;
A
#
# COMPACT_ATOMS: atom_id res chain seq x y z
N MET A 1 66.35 -4.34 -28.51
CA MET A 1 66.59 -4.90 -27.16
C MET A 1 65.67 -4.20 -26.16
N PRO A 2 65.18 -4.92 -25.15
CA PRO A 2 63.79 -4.87 -24.70
C PRO A 2 63.61 -4.36 -23.26
N SER A 3 62.36 -4.07 -22.88
CA SER A 3 61.86 -4.36 -21.52
C SER A 3 60.33 -4.38 -21.47
N ILE A 4 59.81 -5.60 -21.57
CA ILE A 4 58.48 -6.01 -21.10
C ILE A 4 58.55 -6.11 -19.56
N PRO A 5 57.50 -5.69 -18.83
CA PRO A 5 57.22 -6.26 -17.52
C PRO A 5 55.99 -7.18 -17.57
N HIS A 6 56.31 -8.45 -17.40
CA HIS A 6 55.60 -9.55 -16.73
C HIS A 6 54.14 -9.39 -16.31
N ALA A 7 53.34 -10.31 -16.86
CA ALA A 7 52.15 -10.87 -16.24
C ALA A 7 52.51 -11.71 -15.01
N SER A 8 51.80 -11.47 -13.91
CA SER A 8 51.58 -12.37 -12.79
C SER A 8 50.06 -12.45 -12.63
N GLY A 9 49.39 -13.58 -12.86
CA GLY A 9 49.49 -14.76 -12.02
C GLY A 9 48.11 -14.94 -11.36
N THR A 10 47.30 -15.79 -11.96
CA THR A 10 46.00 -16.24 -11.46
C THR A 10 46.14 -16.91 -10.09
N SER A 11 45.29 -16.51 -9.14
CA SER A 11 45.01 -17.24 -7.91
C SER A 11 43.49 -17.26 -7.70
N TRP A 12 42.89 -18.40 -7.99
CA TRP A 12 41.54 -18.76 -7.58
C TRP A 12 41.63 -19.30 -6.15
N ALA A 13 41.10 -18.57 -5.19
CA ALA A 13 40.76 -19.10 -3.87
C ALA A 13 39.54 -18.35 -3.35
N GLY A 14 38.50 -19.11 -3.01
CA GLY A 14 37.15 -18.62 -2.73
C GLY A 14 37.05 -17.63 -1.57
N ALA A 15 36.10 -16.71 -1.69
CA ALA A 15 35.56 -15.96 -0.58
C ALA A 15 34.03 -16.15 -0.54
N PRO A 16 33.42 -16.28 0.65
CA PRO A 16 32.12 -16.90 0.80
C PRO A 16 30.95 -15.94 0.56
N LEU A 17 29.88 -16.50 -0.01
CA LEU A 17 28.53 -15.96 -0.01
C LEU A 17 28.03 -15.83 1.44
N SER A 18 28.24 -14.69 2.08
CA SER A 18 27.53 -14.30 3.31
C SER A 18 27.59 -12.80 3.56
N ARG A 19 26.96 -12.02 2.67
CA ARG A 19 26.72 -10.58 2.89
C ARG A 19 25.31 -10.16 2.50
N LEU A 20 24.31 -10.95 2.92
CA LEU A 20 22.89 -10.63 2.89
C LEU A 20 22.19 -11.36 4.04
N SER A 21 22.40 -10.88 5.29
CA SER A 21 21.57 -11.16 6.48
C SER A 21 22.33 -10.73 7.74
N ARG A 22 22.20 -9.46 8.14
CA ARG A 22 22.49 -9.03 9.53
C ARG A 22 22.04 -7.57 9.73
N ALA A 23 20.75 -7.41 9.93
CA ALA A 23 20.17 -6.26 10.62
C ALA A 23 18.82 -6.70 11.22
N TRP A 24 18.88 -7.72 12.09
CA TRP A 24 17.78 -8.11 12.96
C TRP A 24 18.38 -8.39 14.35
N SER A 25 17.80 -7.74 15.36
CA SER A 25 17.87 -8.07 16.78
C SER A 25 19.17 -7.72 17.53
N ALA A 26 19.22 -6.53 18.13
CA ALA A 26 20.01 -6.27 19.33
C ALA A 26 19.06 -5.78 20.45
N PRO A 27 18.93 -6.50 21.59
CA PRO A 27 18.19 -6.01 22.75
C PRO A 27 19.07 -5.01 23.50
N CYS A 28 18.54 -3.81 23.75
CA CYS A 28 19.18 -2.84 24.62
C CYS A 28 19.05 -3.32 26.08
N ASN A 29 20.18 -3.70 26.67
CA ASN A 29 20.31 -4.04 28.08
C ASN A 29 20.55 -2.74 28.87
N GLY A 30 19.49 -2.18 29.47
CA GLY A 30 19.54 -0.92 30.20
C GLY A 30 19.82 -1.12 31.69
N THR A 31 21.01 -0.72 32.14
CA THR A 31 21.36 -0.56 33.56
C THR A 31 20.71 0.70 34.13
N TRP A 32 20.08 0.55 35.30
CA TRP A 32 19.39 1.61 36.04
C TRP A 32 20.37 2.58 36.69
N THR A 33 20.27 3.87 36.38
CA THR A 33 20.78 4.94 37.27
C THR A 33 19.70 6.01 37.42
N THR A 34 19.29 6.23 38.66
CA THR A 34 18.27 7.21 39.07
C THR A 34 18.91 8.58 39.25
N ARG A 35 18.28 9.64 38.73
CA ARG A 35 18.49 11.03 39.18
C ARG A 35 17.44 11.37 40.27
N PRO A 36 17.80 12.04 41.37
CA PRO A 36 16.85 12.42 42.41
C PRO A 36 16.10 13.70 42.01
N GLY A 37 14.76 13.67 42.01
CA GLY A 37 13.93 14.87 41.87
C GLY A 37 12.74 14.82 40.88
N GLY A 38 12.49 13.69 40.21
CA GLY A 38 11.32 13.52 39.33
C GLY A 38 10.20 12.72 40.02
N ALA A 39 8.95 13.16 39.85
CA ALA A 39 7.78 12.44 40.34
C ALA A 39 7.75 10.98 39.84
N PRO A 40 7.21 10.02 40.62
CA PRO A 40 7.11 8.63 40.20
C PRO A 40 6.27 8.53 38.93
N CYS A 41 6.87 8.03 37.85
CA CYS A 41 6.13 7.64 36.65
C CYS A 41 5.15 6.55 37.06
N ARG A 42 3.84 6.83 36.90
CA ARG A 42 2.81 5.79 36.96
C ARG A 42 3.15 4.70 35.94
N PRO A 43 2.95 3.42 36.25
CA PRO A 43 3.02 2.40 35.22
C PRO A 43 1.93 2.72 34.19
N ALA A 44 2.34 2.94 32.94
CA ALA A 44 1.43 3.08 31.82
C ALA A 44 0.62 1.79 31.70
N THR A 45 -0.63 1.81 32.18
CA THR A 45 -1.64 0.87 31.72
C THR A 45 -1.78 1.08 30.22
N GLY A 46 -1.76 -0.02 29.46
CA GLY A 46 -1.54 -0.05 28.02
C GLY A 46 -2.31 1.00 27.22
N TRP A 47 -1.79 1.24 26.00
CA TRP A 47 -2.32 2.06 24.90
C TRP A 47 -1.59 3.38 24.57
N ASP A 48 -0.71 3.89 25.43
CA ASP A 48 -0.05 5.20 25.19
C ASP A 48 1.37 5.14 24.58
N SER A 49 2.01 3.97 24.50
CA SER A 49 3.47 3.87 24.22
C SER A 49 3.88 3.47 22.79
N VAL A 50 2.99 3.56 21.80
CA VAL A 50 3.31 3.12 20.41
C VAL A 50 3.69 4.29 19.45
N TRP A 51 3.68 5.54 19.92
CA TRP A 51 3.79 6.70 19.01
C TRP A 51 5.13 7.45 19.03
N GLU A 52 6.15 6.98 19.74
CA GLU A 52 7.35 7.78 20.02
C GLU A 52 8.68 7.14 19.61
N LEU A 53 8.71 6.40 18.50
CA LEU A 53 9.95 5.86 17.93
C LEU A 53 9.92 5.85 16.39
N ALA A 54 10.16 7.01 15.78
CA ALA A 54 10.76 7.14 14.44
C ALA A 54 11.08 8.62 14.18
N GLY A 55 12.25 9.05 14.60
CA GLY A 55 12.72 10.42 14.39
C GLY A 55 14.20 10.55 14.73
N ASP A 56 15.05 9.75 14.08
CA ASP A 56 16.50 9.99 14.04
C ASP A 56 16.96 9.87 12.59
N ASP A 57 17.38 10.99 12.00
CA ASP A 57 18.47 11.04 11.03
C ASP A 57 19.15 12.42 11.15
N ASP A 58 20.46 12.35 11.37
CA ASP A 58 21.36 13.45 11.71
C ASP A 58 21.62 14.43 10.55
N GLY A 59 21.77 15.71 10.92
CA GLY A 59 22.86 16.54 10.40
C GLY A 59 22.52 17.74 9.51
N GLN A 60 22.26 18.91 10.12
CA GLN A 60 23.09 20.12 9.93
C GLN A 60 22.65 21.26 10.84
N ALA A 61 23.58 21.73 11.66
CA ALA A 61 23.44 22.91 12.51
C ALA A 61 23.57 24.20 11.69
N SER A 62 22.58 25.10 11.76
CA SER A 62 22.83 26.55 11.78
C SER A 62 21.62 27.36 12.29
N ASN A 63 21.90 28.11 13.35
CA ASN A 63 21.26 29.29 13.94
C ASN A 63 19.89 29.83 13.48
N HIS A 64 19.10 30.14 14.52
CA HIS A 64 18.11 31.22 14.64
C HIS A 64 16.95 31.27 13.62
N ARG A 65 15.74 30.93 14.09
CA ARG A 65 14.62 31.88 14.36
C ARG A 65 13.34 31.07 14.62
N THR A 66 12.58 31.50 15.61
CA THR A 66 11.27 30.99 16.02
C THR A 66 10.30 30.78 14.85
N SER A 67 9.83 29.55 14.67
CA SER A 67 8.55 29.25 14.03
C SER A 67 7.95 28.01 14.67
N ASN A 68 6.87 28.19 15.44
CA ASN A 68 5.94 27.13 15.81
C ASN A 68 5.35 26.54 14.52
N HIS A 69 5.94 25.47 14.01
CA HIS A 69 5.29 24.58 13.06
C HIS A 69 5.15 23.24 13.73
N THR A 70 3.96 23.02 14.29
CA THR A 70 3.46 21.69 14.63
C THR A 70 3.59 20.80 13.40
N ALA A 71 4.50 19.83 13.48
CA ALA A 71 4.63 18.79 12.47
C ALA A 71 3.30 18.00 12.38
N PRO A 72 2.84 17.64 11.18
CA PRO A 72 1.57 16.95 11.02
C PRO A 72 1.67 15.53 11.59
N CYS A 73 0.87 15.27 12.62
CA CYS A 73 0.56 13.94 13.14
C CYS A 73 0.32 12.98 11.95
N ALA A 74 0.97 11.81 11.97
CA ALA A 74 0.99 10.86 10.86
C ALA A 74 -0.42 10.64 10.30
N ARG A 75 -0.62 11.15 9.07
CA ARG A 75 -1.89 11.16 8.36
C ARG A 75 -2.31 9.72 8.04
N ARG A 76 -3.26 9.18 8.80
CA ARG A 76 -4.05 8.01 8.36
C ARG A 76 -5.12 8.52 7.41
N ALA A 77 -4.89 8.32 6.12
CA ALA A 77 -5.91 8.51 5.09
C ALA A 77 -6.95 7.39 5.19
N PRO A 78 -8.23 7.68 4.95
CA PRO A 78 -9.25 6.65 4.96
C PRO A 78 -9.17 5.78 3.70
N ALA A 79 -9.06 4.48 3.90
CA ALA A 79 -9.16 3.51 2.82
C ALA A 79 -10.61 3.39 2.33
N VAL A 80 -10.78 3.20 1.03
CA VAL A 80 -12.06 3.16 0.32
C VAL A 80 -12.68 1.76 0.44
N LEU A 81 -12.85 1.27 1.67
CA LEU A 81 -12.89 -0.17 1.97
C LEU A 81 -14.05 -0.98 1.39
N THR A 82 -15.17 -0.36 1.03
CA THR A 82 -16.40 -1.13 0.73
C THR A 82 -16.79 -1.13 -0.73
N ALA A 83 -16.39 -0.12 -1.49
CA ALA A 83 -16.82 0.08 -2.86
C ALA A 83 -16.03 -0.76 -3.86
N HIS A 84 -14.89 -1.33 -3.47
CA HIS A 84 -14.07 -2.07 -4.44
C HIS A 84 -14.79 -3.30 -4.99
N LEU A 85 -15.33 -4.18 -4.14
CA LEU A 85 -16.06 -5.37 -4.61
C LEU A 85 -17.28 -5.01 -5.48
N PRO A 86 -18.17 -4.08 -5.07
CA PRO A 86 -19.25 -3.60 -5.93
C PRO A 86 -18.76 -2.93 -7.22
N SER A 87 -17.63 -2.22 -7.21
CA SER A 87 -17.07 -1.60 -8.41
C SER A 87 -16.65 -2.64 -9.45
N GLY A 88 -16.08 -3.77 -9.02
CA GLY A 88 -15.77 -4.91 -9.89
C GLY A 88 -17.03 -5.49 -10.54
N TYR A 89 -18.13 -5.56 -9.79
CA TYR A 89 -19.42 -5.98 -10.34
C TYR A 89 -19.96 -5.00 -11.39
N VAL A 90 -19.94 -3.69 -11.09
CA VAL A 90 -20.37 -2.63 -12.01
C VAL A 90 -19.55 -2.67 -13.30
N LEU A 91 -18.22 -2.82 -13.18
CA LEU A 91 -17.30 -2.93 -14.30
C LEU A 91 -17.63 -4.14 -15.19
N ALA A 92 -17.81 -5.32 -14.59
CA ALA A 92 -18.17 -6.53 -15.34
C ALA A 92 -19.55 -6.43 -16.03
N TYR A 93 -20.49 -5.71 -15.44
CA TYR A 93 -21.82 -5.56 -16.02
C TYR A 93 -21.78 -4.83 -17.37
N GLY A 94 -20.92 -3.82 -17.51
CA GLY A 94 -20.84 -2.96 -18.70
C GLY A 94 -20.31 -3.62 -19.98
N ILE A 95 -19.66 -4.79 -19.87
CA ILE A 95 -18.99 -5.44 -21.01
C ILE A 95 -19.89 -6.45 -21.76
N GLY A 96 -20.97 -6.93 -21.15
CA GLY A 96 -21.92 -7.85 -21.79
C GLY A 96 -21.67 -9.35 -21.48
N ARG A 97 -22.35 -10.23 -22.22
CA ARG A 97 -22.30 -11.70 -22.03
C ARG A 97 -21.33 -12.36 -23.02
N GLY A 98 -20.83 -13.55 -22.68
CA GLY A 98 -20.01 -14.39 -23.59
C GLY A 98 -18.52 -14.45 -23.27
N ILE A 99 -18.03 -13.66 -22.31
CA ILE A 99 -16.65 -13.74 -21.83
C ILE A 99 -16.55 -14.79 -20.72
N PRO A 100 -15.66 -15.79 -20.83
CA PRO A 100 -15.51 -16.81 -19.80
C PRO A 100 -15.03 -16.17 -18.49
N LEU A 101 -15.63 -16.57 -17.36
CA LEU A 101 -15.23 -16.13 -16.02
C LEU A 101 -15.24 -14.60 -15.82
N LEU A 102 -15.99 -13.85 -16.61
CA LEU A 102 -16.01 -12.38 -16.57
C LEU A 102 -16.27 -11.81 -15.16
N ILE A 103 -17.36 -12.24 -14.52
CA ILE A 103 -17.75 -11.77 -13.19
C ILE A 103 -16.72 -12.17 -12.12
N PRO A 104 -16.35 -13.45 -11.96
CA PRO A 104 -15.37 -13.81 -10.93
C PRO A 104 -14.01 -13.13 -11.14
N ALA A 105 -13.55 -12.98 -12.40
CA ALA A 105 -12.31 -12.27 -12.69
C ALA A 105 -12.38 -10.80 -12.25
N ALA A 106 -13.47 -10.09 -12.55
CA ALA A 106 -13.63 -8.71 -12.14
C ALA A 106 -13.75 -8.54 -10.62
N LEU A 107 -14.49 -9.44 -9.94
CA LEU A 107 -14.64 -9.40 -8.48
C LEU A 107 -13.32 -9.66 -7.77
N ILE A 108 -12.57 -10.68 -8.20
CA ILE A 108 -11.26 -11.01 -7.63
C ILE A 108 -10.29 -9.85 -7.87
N GLY A 109 -10.19 -9.37 -9.11
CA GLY A 109 -9.30 -8.25 -9.43
C GLY A 109 -9.63 -6.99 -8.61
N ALA A 110 -10.90 -6.70 -8.38
CA ALA A 110 -11.32 -5.53 -7.63
C ALA A 110 -10.97 -5.60 -6.13
N VAL A 111 -10.74 -6.77 -5.53
CA VAL A 111 -10.39 -6.88 -4.09
C VAL A 111 -8.98 -7.37 -3.85
N LEU A 112 -8.27 -7.81 -4.89
CA LEU A 112 -6.97 -8.45 -4.77
C LEU A 112 -5.92 -7.57 -4.08
N PRO A 113 -5.80 -6.25 -4.36
CA PRO A 113 -4.84 -5.41 -3.66
C PRO A 113 -5.07 -5.40 -2.14
N ASP A 114 -6.32 -5.29 -1.69
CA ASP A 114 -6.68 -5.25 -0.26
C ASP A 114 -6.54 -6.59 0.49
N LEU A 115 -6.21 -7.69 -0.19
CA LEU A 115 -5.92 -8.94 0.52
C LEU A 115 -4.67 -8.83 1.39
N ASP A 116 -3.83 -7.82 1.17
CA ASP A 116 -2.74 -7.45 2.07
C ASP A 116 -3.21 -7.03 3.48
N MET A 117 -4.50 -6.71 3.67
CA MET A 117 -5.14 -6.51 4.98
C MET A 117 -4.96 -7.69 5.92
N ILE A 118 -4.91 -8.90 5.36
CA ILE A 118 -4.66 -10.11 6.15
C ILE A 118 -3.25 -10.04 6.74
N TRP A 119 -2.27 -9.66 5.93
CA TRP A 119 -0.87 -9.52 6.37
C TRP A 119 -0.71 -8.34 7.34
N PHE A 120 -1.28 -7.18 7.00
CA PHE A 120 -1.28 -5.97 7.79
C PHE A 120 -1.80 -6.20 9.22
N HIS A 121 -2.86 -6.99 9.38
CA HIS A 121 -3.46 -7.27 10.68
C HIS A 121 -2.80 -8.43 11.43
N LEU A 122 -2.40 -9.50 10.75
CA LEU A 122 -1.93 -10.71 11.41
C LEU A 122 -0.42 -10.73 11.66
N VAL A 123 0.35 -10.10 10.76
CA VAL A 123 1.82 -10.20 10.78
C VAL A 123 2.44 -8.87 11.14
N ASP A 124 2.09 -7.80 10.43
CA ASP A 124 2.77 -6.51 10.54
C ASP A 124 2.28 -5.65 11.71
N GLN A 125 1.33 -6.13 12.51
CA GLN A 125 0.77 -5.42 13.68
C GLN A 125 0.37 -3.97 13.36
N ARG A 126 -0.03 -3.72 12.10
CA ARG A 126 -0.43 -2.41 11.59
C ARG A 126 0.70 -1.35 11.60
N ALA A 127 1.95 -1.78 11.48
CA ALA A 127 3.14 -0.92 11.54
C ALA A 127 3.19 0.13 10.42
N PHE A 128 2.78 -0.22 9.19
CA PHE A 128 2.78 0.69 8.05
C PHE A 128 1.39 0.83 7.42
N HIS A 129 1.11 1.99 6.83
CA HIS A 129 -0.13 2.18 6.07
C HIS A 129 -0.16 1.24 4.85
N HIS A 130 -1.26 0.51 4.64
CA HIS A 130 -1.28 -0.58 3.67
C HIS A 130 -1.21 -0.17 2.21
N HIS A 131 -1.62 1.05 1.85
CA HIS A 131 -1.35 1.58 0.50
C HIS A 131 0.14 1.74 0.19
N ARG A 132 1.03 1.44 1.15
CA ARG A 132 2.47 1.33 0.95
C ARG A 132 2.93 -0.08 0.56
N TYR A 133 2.08 -1.09 0.65
CA TYR A 133 2.42 -2.42 0.14
C TYR A 133 2.52 -2.40 -1.39
N TRP A 134 3.35 -3.29 -1.91
CA TRP A 134 3.64 -3.37 -3.35
C TRP A 134 2.39 -3.69 -4.20
N VAL A 135 1.35 -4.27 -3.60
CA VAL A 135 0.08 -4.56 -4.27
C VAL A 135 -0.75 -3.30 -4.56
N HIS A 136 -0.46 -2.16 -3.91
CA HIS A 136 -1.05 -0.86 -4.24
C HIS A 136 -0.16 0.00 -5.15
N ILE A 137 0.96 -0.53 -5.66
CA ILE A 137 1.83 0.19 -6.60
C ILE A 137 1.29 0.03 -8.03
N PRO A 138 0.86 1.11 -8.73
CA PRO A 138 0.29 0.99 -10.08
C PRO A 138 1.29 0.46 -11.11
N LEU A 139 2.57 0.81 -10.97
CA LEU A 139 3.63 0.33 -11.87
C LEU A 139 3.80 -1.20 -11.80
N PHE A 140 3.66 -1.79 -10.60
CA PHE A 140 3.72 -3.24 -10.44
C PHE A 140 2.66 -3.93 -11.30
N TRP A 141 1.41 -3.46 -11.22
CA TRP A 141 0.32 -4.00 -12.03
C TRP A 141 0.43 -3.68 -13.51
N ALA A 142 1.02 -2.54 -13.89
CA ALA A 142 1.33 -2.24 -15.29
C ALA A 142 2.32 -3.24 -15.88
N ILE A 143 3.36 -3.61 -15.13
CA ILE A 143 4.33 -4.64 -15.53
C ILE A 143 3.64 -6.00 -15.64
N VAL A 144 2.83 -6.39 -14.64
CA VAL A 144 2.05 -7.63 -14.70
C VAL A 144 1.15 -7.65 -15.94
N ALA A 145 0.45 -6.56 -16.24
CA ALA A 145 -0.40 -6.44 -17.42
C ALA A 145 0.40 -6.58 -18.73
N ALA A 146 1.58 -5.94 -18.80
CA ALA A 146 2.46 -5.97 -19.97
C ALA A 146 3.01 -7.37 -20.27
N VAL A 147 3.10 -8.25 -19.27
CA VAL A 147 3.52 -9.65 -19.46
C VAL A 147 2.32 -10.56 -19.71
N ILE A 148 1.28 -10.47 -18.88
CA ILE A 148 0.15 -11.39 -18.88
C ILE A 148 -0.74 -11.21 -20.11
N LEU A 149 -1.06 -9.97 -20.51
CA LEU A 149 -1.98 -9.75 -21.64
C LEU A 149 -1.40 -10.24 -22.98
N PRO A 150 -0.13 -9.97 -23.33
CA PRO A 150 0.49 -10.58 -24.51
C PRO A 150 0.58 -12.10 -24.40
N GLY A 151 0.93 -12.64 -23.22
CA GLY A 151 0.95 -14.09 -22.99
C GLY A 151 -0.41 -14.74 -23.25
N LEU A 152 -1.50 -14.13 -22.75
CA LEU A 152 -2.86 -14.58 -23.04
C LEU A 152 -3.20 -14.45 -24.52
N ALA A 153 -2.81 -13.36 -25.18
CA ALA A 153 -3.06 -13.16 -26.61
C ALA A 153 -2.37 -14.23 -27.48
N LEU A 154 -1.17 -14.67 -27.08
CA LEU A 154 -0.37 -15.66 -27.81
C LEU A 154 -0.82 -17.09 -27.54
N PHE A 155 -1.08 -17.45 -26.28
CA PHE A 155 -1.24 -18.85 -25.88
C PHE A 155 -2.67 -19.24 -25.44
N ALA A 156 -3.51 -18.25 -25.10
CA ALA A 156 -4.78 -18.52 -24.45
C ALA A 156 -5.86 -17.49 -24.83
N ARG A 157 -5.92 -17.11 -26.11
CA ARG A 157 -6.67 -15.93 -26.61
C ARG A 157 -8.13 -15.86 -26.18
N ARG A 158 -8.79 -17.00 -25.95
CA ARG A 158 -10.15 -17.08 -25.40
C ARG A 158 -10.32 -16.42 -24.02
N TYR A 159 -9.25 -16.30 -23.24
CA TYR A 159 -9.22 -15.67 -21.91
C TYR A 159 -8.63 -14.26 -21.93
N LEU A 160 -8.27 -13.71 -23.09
CA LEU A 160 -7.68 -12.37 -23.18
C LEU A 160 -8.61 -11.30 -22.60
N ALA A 161 -9.91 -11.38 -22.92
CA ALA A 161 -10.91 -10.47 -22.36
C ALA A 161 -11.07 -10.66 -20.83
N THR A 162 -10.97 -11.90 -20.34
CA THR A 162 -10.99 -12.22 -18.91
C THR A 162 -9.78 -11.64 -18.17
N GLY A 163 -8.58 -11.79 -18.73
CA GLY A 163 -7.38 -11.17 -18.17
C GLY A 163 -7.45 -9.64 -18.23
N GLY A 164 -7.97 -9.09 -19.32
CA GLY A 164 -8.20 -7.66 -19.47
C GLY A 164 -9.12 -7.09 -18.40
N ILE A 165 -10.25 -7.76 -18.12
CA ILE A 165 -11.18 -7.28 -17.08
C ILE A 165 -10.59 -7.40 -15.68
N PHE A 166 -9.81 -8.44 -15.41
CA PHE A 166 -9.14 -8.64 -14.13
C PHE A 166 -8.16 -7.50 -13.86
N ILE A 167 -7.30 -7.19 -14.83
CA ILE A 167 -6.35 -6.06 -14.75
C ILE A 167 -7.11 -4.74 -14.65
N ALA A 168 -8.16 -4.54 -15.44
CA ALA A 168 -8.96 -3.32 -15.39
C ALA A 168 -9.62 -3.12 -14.01
N ALA A 169 -10.09 -4.20 -13.38
CA ALA A 169 -10.68 -4.16 -12.04
C ALA A 169 -9.65 -3.76 -10.97
N ILE A 170 -8.40 -4.24 -11.10
CA ILE A 170 -7.30 -3.82 -10.22
C ILE A 170 -6.98 -2.32 -10.41
N PHE A 171 -6.87 -1.84 -11.66
CA PHE A 171 -6.65 -0.41 -11.87
C PHE A 171 -7.81 0.45 -11.38
N LEU A 172 -9.05 -0.02 -11.54
CA LEU A 172 -10.22 0.65 -10.98
C LEU A 172 -10.11 0.75 -9.46
N HIS A 173 -9.68 -0.32 -8.79
CA HIS A 173 -9.41 -0.31 -7.35
C HIS A 173 -8.40 0.80 -6.96
N LEU A 174 -7.25 0.87 -7.62
CA LEU A 174 -6.22 1.88 -7.34
C LEU A 174 -6.70 3.32 -7.63
N VAL A 175 -7.53 3.49 -8.66
CA VAL A 175 -8.15 4.80 -8.96
C VAL A 175 -9.12 5.20 -7.85
N LEU A 176 -9.93 4.26 -7.35
CA LEU A 176 -10.84 4.51 -6.25
C LEU A 176 -10.08 4.89 -4.97
N ASP A 177 -9.00 4.18 -4.64
CA ASP A 177 -8.15 4.53 -3.49
C ASP A 177 -7.54 5.92 -3.62
N SER A 178 -7.26 6.37 -4.84
CA SER A 178 -6.75 7.73 -5.08
C SER A 178 -7.76 8.82 -4.69
N ILE A 179 -9.05 8.50 -4.47
CA ILE A 179 -10.04 9.50 -4.05
C ILE A 179 -9.79 9.97 -2.61
N GLY A 180 -9.58 9.03 -1.68
CA GLY A 180 -9.49 9.32 -0.25
C GLY A 180 -8.34 8.65 0.49
N GLY A 181 -7.87 7.50 0.00
CA GLY A 181 -6.84 6.66 0.62
C GLY A 181 -5.42 7.02 0.23
N GLY A 182 -5.25 7.53 -0.98
CA GLY A 182 -3.96 7.90 -1.56
C GLY A 182 -3.18 6.70 -2.08
N ILE A 183 -2.58 6.83 -3.26
CA ILE A 183 -1.83 5.76 -3.94
C ILE A 183 -0.47 6.26 -4.40
N MET A 184 0.54 5.39 -4.35
CA MET A 184 1.91 5.69 -4.76
C MET A 184 2.08 5.60 -6.28
N TRP A 185 1.42 6.49 -7.03
CA TRP A 185 1.50 6.55 -8.50
C TRP A 185 2.91 6.75 -9.05
N ALA A 186 3.78 7.40 -8.28
CA ALA A 186 5.16 7.71 -8.67
C ALA A 186 6.21 6.68 -8.18
N ALA A 187 5.79 5.61 -7.49
CA ALA A 187 6.72 4.57 -7.07
C ALA A 187 7.32 3.83 -8.28
N PRO A 188 8.59 3.39 -8.22
CA PRO A 188 9.51 3.44 -7.07
C PRO A 188 10.35 4.72 -6.97
N PHE A 189 10.07 5.74 -7.78
CA PHE A 189 10.85 6.98 -7.78
C PHE A 189 10.48 7.90 -6.61
N ASN A 190 9.25 7.79 -6.11
CA ASN A 190 8.73 8.57 -5.00
C ASN A 190 7.63 7.80 -4.26
N ASP A 191 7.74 7.74 -2.92
CA ASP A 191 6.81 7.06 -2.02
C ASP A 191 5.62 7.94 -1.57
N HIS A 192 5.42 9.08 -2.22
CA HIS A 192 4.32 9.99 -1.94
C HIS A 192 2.96 9.37 -2.30
N LEU A 193 2.00 9.43 -1.36
CA LEU A 193 0.63 9.00 -1.57
C LEU A 193 -0.19 10.14 -2.20
N TYR A 194 -0.59 9.95 -3.46
CA TYR A 194 -1.41 10.90 -4.18
C TYR A 194 -2.89 10.63 -3.91
N ALA A 195 -3.55 11.59 -3.24
CA ALA A 195 -4.99 11.57 -2.98
C ALA A 195 -5.66 12.83 -3.56
N LEU A 196 -6.85 12.68 -4.14
CA LEU A 196 -7.69 13.78 -4.62
C LEU A 196 -8.26 14.59 -3.47
N VAL A 197 -8.72 13.88 -2.42
CA VAL A 197 -9.34 14.49 -1.25
C VAL A 197 -8.73 13.88 -0.01
N THR A 198 -8.25 14.74 0.89
CA THR A 198 -7.77 14.30 2.20
C THR A 198 -8.89 14.41 3.21
N VAL A 199 -9.22 13.31 3.89
CA VAL A 199 -10.22 13.34 4.96
C VAL A 199 -9.57 13.74 6.28
N PRO A 200 -10.06 14.80 6.94
CA PRO A 200 -9.52 15.23 8.22
C PRO A 200 -9.90 14.25 9.34
N PRO A 201 -8.99 13.98 10.30
CA PRO A 201 -9.28 13.13 11.45
C PRO A 201 -10.12 13.90 12.49
N THR A 202 -11.42 14.03 12.23
CA THR A 202 -12.36 14.80 13.07
C THR A 202 -12.87 14.02 14.28
N GLN A 203 -12.70 12.69 14.27
CA GLN A 203 -13.21 11.78 15.30
C GLN A 203 -12.07 10.96 15.91
N ALA A 204 -12.28 10.47 17.13
CA ALA A 204 -11.31 9.60 17.83
C ALA A 204 -10.98 8.33 17.02
N HIS A 205 -11.96 7.80 16.27
CA HIS A 205 -11.76 6.67 15.38
C HIS A 205 -11.79 7.13 13.92
N TRP A 206 -10.75 6.79 13.14
CA TRP A 206 -10.63 7.21 11.74
C TRP A 206 -11.78 6.72 10.86
N ILE A 207 -12.31 5.52 11.11
CA ILE A 207 -13.49 4.98 10.40
C ILE A 207 -14.67 5.95 10.52
N LEU A 208 -14.89 6.51 11.71
CA LEU A 208 -15.98 7.43 11.93
C LEU A 208 -15.72 8.77 11.22
N SER A 209 -14.47 9.24 11.21
CA SER A 209 -14.06 10.40 10.42
C SER A 209 -14.35 10.19 8.93
N PHE A 210 -14.12 8.98 8.41
CA PHE A 210 -14.38 8.62 7.02
C PHE A 210 -15.87 8.53 6.68
N VAL A 211 -16.64 7.75 7.44
CA VAL A 211 -18.07 7.52 7.20
C VAL A 211 -18.86 8.83 7.25
N LEU A 212 -18.45 9.76 8.11
CA LEU A 212 -19.08 11.09 8.21
C LEU A 212 -18.57 12.08 7.16
N HIS A 213 -17.51 11.76 6.42
CA HIS A 213 -16.99 12.61 5.37
C HIS A 213 -17.78 12.44 4.08
N TRP A 214 -17.99 13.53 3.34
CA TRP A 214 -18.79 13.53 2.10
C TRP A 214 -18.25 12.58 1.01
N THR A 215 -16.96 12.24 1.04
CA THR A 215 -16.36 11.26 0.13
C THR A 215 -16.98 9.88 0.29
N PHE A 216 -17.54 9.55 1.45
CA PHE A 216 -18.29 8.31 1.66
C PHE A 216 -19.53 8.22 0.76
N LEU A 217 -20.05 9.33 0.24
CA LEU A 217 -21.14 9.29 -0.75
C LEU A 217 -20.72 8.61 -2.05
N PHE A 218 -19.44 8.64 -2.43
CA PHE A 218 -18.95 7.90 -3.59
C PHE A 218 -19.04 6.39 -3.36
N GLU A 219 -18.75 5.92 -2.14
CA GLU A 219 -18.91 4.52 -1.78
C GLU A 219 -20.36 4.07 -1.96
N VAL A 220 -21.28 4.85 -1.38
CA VAL A 220 -22.71 4.60 -1.47
C VAL A 220 -23.19 4.63 -2.92
N ALA A 221 -22.69 5.56 -3.75
CA ALA A 221 -23.04 5.63 -5.16
C ALA A 221 -22.64 4.37 -5.94
N VAL A 222 -21.44 3.83 -5.70
CA VAL A 222 -20.97 2.59 -6.33
C VAL A 222 -21.81 1.39 -5.88
N TRP A 223 -22.17 1.31 -4.59
CA TRP A 223 -23.09 0.31 -4.08
C TRP A 223 -24.48 0.38 -4.72
N ILE A 224 -25.06 1.58 -4.80
CA ILE A 224 -26.37 1.80 -5.44
C ILE A 224 -26.31 1.35 -6.90
N ALA A 225 -25.27 1.74 -7.64
CA ALA A 225 -25.08 1.31 -9.03
C ALA A 225 -25.04 -0.22 -9.13
N ALA A 226 -24.26 -0.91 -8.29
CA ALA A 226 -24.19 -2.36 -8.28
C ALA A 226 -25.56 -3.01 -8.03
N VAL A 227 -26.32 -2.51 -7.05
CA VAL A 227 -27.65 -3.04 -6.70
C VAL A 227 -28.67 -2.81 -7.83
N LEU A 228 -28.69 -1.61 -8.43
CA LEU A 228 -29.57 -1.29 -9.55
C LEU A 228 -29.31 -2.19 -10.76
N LEU A 229 -28.04 -2.39 -11.10
CA LEU A 229 -27.62 -3.26 -12.20
C LEU A 229 -27.98 -4.73 -11.91
N TRP A 230 -27.78 -5.19 -10.68
CA TRP A 230 -28.16 -6.53 -10.26
C TRP A 230 -29.67 -6.77 -10.38
N ARG A 231 -30.49 -5.80 -9.92
CA ARG A 231 -31.95 -5.85 -10.06
C ARG A 231 -32.38 -5.91 -11.52
N LYS A 232 -31.81 -5.04 -12.38
CA LYS A 232 -32.11 -5.03 -13.82
C LYS A 232 -31.77 -6.37 -14.49
N ARG A 233 -30.67 -7.03 -14.08
CA ARG A 233 -30.29 -8.35 -14.59
C ARG A 233 -31.24 -9.48 -14.19
N ARG A 234 -32.01 -9.34 -13.10
CA ARG A 234 -33.01 -10.33 -12.67
C ARG A 234 -34.36 -10.15 -13.35
N GLN A 235 -34.60 -9.01 -13.98
CA GLN A 235 -35.86 -8.70 -14.69
C GLN A 235 -35.80 -9.05 -16.18
N ILE A 236 -34.64 -9.45 -16.70
CA ILE A 236 -34.38 -9.84 -18.09
C ILE A 236 -34.05 -11.33 -18.10
#